data_AF-A0A2E4GND3-F1
#
_entry.id   AF-A0A2E4GND3-F1
#
_cell.length_a   1.000
_cell.length_b   1.000
_cell.length_c   1.000
_cell.angle_alpha   90.00
_cell.angle_beta   90.00
_cell.angle_gamma   90.00
#
_symmetry.space_group_name_H-M   'P 1'
#
loop_
_entity.id
_entity.type
_entity.pdbx_description
1 polymer ?
#
loop_
_entity_poly.entity_id
_entity_poly.type
_entity_poly.pdbx_seq_one_letter_code
_entity_poly.pdbx_strand_id
1 'polypeptide(L)'
;MLKKNDTALQFNDLFELVYENLKAKNAVSGGEEMLRLRAYEKLQNLVTRGLVEKKGKSYTGLEGIEQASSAYVAAQQAKQQAKQQAKQQA
;
A
#
# COMPACT_ATOMS: atom_id res chain seq x y z
N MET A 1 4.13 0.51 -7.16
CA MET A 1 4.05 -0.05 -5.80
C MET A 1 5.37 -0.75 -5.53
N LEU A 2 5.99 -0.51 -4.37
CA LEU A 2 7.25 -1.14 -3.96
C LEU A 2 7.13 -2.66 -4.00
N LYS A 3 8.16 -3.32 -4.54
CA LYS A 3 8.32 -4.78 -4.53
C LYS A 3 9.42 -5.20 -3.53
N LYS A 4 9.45 -6.50 -3.18
CA LYS A 4 10.50 -7.06 -2.32
C LYS A 4 11.88 -6.77 -2.93
N ASN A 5 12.79 -6.20 -2.13
CA ASN A 5 14.15 -5.84 -2.54
C ASN A 5 14.21 -4.86 -3.73
N ASP A 6 13.17 -4.04 -3.95
CA ASP A 6 13.26 -2.96 -4.93
C ASP A 6 14.46 -2.05 -4.61
N THR A 7 15.11 -1.55 -5.65
CA THR A 7 16.09 -0.46 -5.53
C THR A 7 15.44 0.68 -4.75
N ALA A 8 16.11 1.18 -3.71
CA ALA A 8 15.53 2.16 -2.79
C ALA A 8 15.00 3.40 -3.56
N LEU A 9 13.68 3.60 -3.55
CA LEU A 9 13.01 4.66 -4.32
C LEU A 9 12.84 5.93 -3.47
N GLN A 10 12.92 7.10 -4.08
CA GLN A 10 12.58 8.33 -3.38
C GLN A 10 11.06 8.50 -3.28
N PHE A 11 10.62 9.30 -2.31
CA PHE A 11 9.18 9.56 -2.14
C PHE A 11 8.53 10.14 -3.40
N ASN A 12 9.21 11.04 -4.12
CA ASN A 12 8.65 11.67 -5.31
C ASN A 12 8.36 10.64 -6.40
N ASP A 13 9.29 9.71 -6.66
CA ASP A 13 9.11 8.65 -7.64
C ASP A 13 7.95 7.72 -7.24
N LEU A 14 7.86 7.39 -5.94
CA LEU A 14 6.76 6.60 -5.42
C LEU A 14 5.41 7.30 -5.57
N PHE A 15 5.37 8.60 -5.30
CA PHE A 15 4.17 9.41 -5.41
C PHE A 15 3.72 9.55 -6.86
N GLU A 16 4.64 9.82 -7.79
CA GLU A 16 4.35 9.92 -9.21
C GLU A 16 3.75 8.62 -9.75
N LEU A 17 4.35 7.47 -9.40
CA LEU A 17 3.79 6.16 -9.75
C LEU A 17 2.36 5.97 -9.22
N VAL A 18 2.07 6.39 -7.98
CA VAL A 18 0.71 6.31 -7.41
C VAL A 18 -0.23 7.24 -8.17
N TYR A 19 0.21 8.47 -8.43
CA TYR A 19 -0.60 9.49 -9.07
C TYR A 19 -0.99 9.11 -10.51
N GLU A 20 -0.03 8.66 -11.31
CA GLU A 20 -0.27 8.22 -12.68
C GLU A 20 -1.20 6.99 -12.73
N ASN A 21 -1.03 6.04 -11.80
CA ASN A 21 -1.94 4.90 -11.68
C ASN A 21 -3.38 5.30 -11.31
N LEU A 22 -3.56 6.36 -10.50
CA LEU A 22 -4.89 6.87 -10.16
C LEU A 22 -5.49 7.69 -11.30
N LYS A 23 -4.69 8.50 -12.01
CA LYS A 23 -5.12 9.22 -13.22
C LYS A 23 -5.62 8.26 -14.29
N ALA A 24 -4.86 7.21 -14.58
CA ALA A 24 -5.24 6.17 -15.54
C ALA A 24 -6.58 5.49 -15.19
N LYS A 25 -6.98 5.52 -13.92
CA LYS A 25 -8.23 4.95 -13.41
C LYS A 25 -9.33 6.00 -13.16
N ASN A 26 -9.10 7.26 -13.51
CA ASN A 26 -9.99 8.39 -13.18
C ASN A 26 -10.36 8.44 -11.68
N ALA A 27 -9.43 8.05 -10.81
CA ALA A 27 -9.66 7.87 -9.37
C ALA A 27 -8.97 8.95 -8.51
N VAL A 28 -8.44 10.00 -9.13
CA VAL A 28 -7.86 11.15 -8.41
C VAL A 28 -8.98 11.96 -7.79
N SER A 29 -8.94 12.15 -6.48
CA SER A 29 -9.90 12.96 -5.72
C SER A 29 -9.19 13.83 -4.70
N GLY A 30 -9.71 15.05 -4.47
CA GLY A 30 -9.17 15.97 -3.47
C GLY A 30 -7.91 16.74 -3.87
N GLY A 31 -7.46 16.64 -5.12
CA GLY A 31 -6.27 17.33 -5.63
C GLY A 31 -4.94 16.64 -5.30
N GLU A 32 -3.87 17.06 -5.96
CA GLU A 32 -2.54 16.46 -5.85
C GLU A 32 -1.97 16.56 -4.43
N GLU A 33 -2.17 17.70 -3.76
CA GLU A 33 -1.63 17.97 -2.43
C GLU A 33 -2.22 17.04 -1.36
N MET A 34 -3.54 16.84 -1.37
CA MET A 34 -4.20 15.89 -0.46
C MET A 34 -3.76 14.45 -0.71
N LEU A 35 -3.58 14.08 -1.98
CA LEU A 35 -3.07 12.75 -2.32
C LEU A 35 -1.64 12.57 -1.79
N ARG A 36 -0.80 13.61 -1.89
CA ARG A 36 0.57 13.60 -1.42
C ARG A 36 0.65 13.40 0.10
N LEU A 37 -0.18 14.11 0.87
CA LEU A 37 -0.29 13.93 2.31
C LEU A 37 -0.71 12.50 2.69
N ARG A 38 -1.74 11.96 2.02
CA ARG A 38 -2.19 10.58 2.25
C ARG A 38 -1.11 9.55 1.89
N ALA A 39 -0.36 9.78 0.81
CA ALA A 39 0.73 8.90 0.42
C ALA A 39 1.86 8.90 1.45
N TYR A 40 2.21 10.07 2.02
CA TYR A 40 3.17 10.19 3.10
C TYR A 40 2.73 9.41 4.34
N GLU A 41 1.50 9.63 4.79
CA GLU A 41 0.95 8.96 5.97
C GLU A 41 0.94 7.43 5.79
N LYS A 42 0.53 6.96 4.61
CA LYS A 42 0.55 5.53 4.31
C LYS A 42 1.96 4.97 4.32
N LEU A 43 2.94 5.68 3.75
CA LEU A 43 4.33 5.25 3.73
C LEU A 43 4.94 5.21 5.14
N GLN A 44 4.66 6.21 5.98
CA GLN A 44 5.07 6.21 7.38
C GLN A 44 4.49 5.02 8.15
N ASN A 45 3.19 4.73 7.94
CA ASN A 45 2.56 3.56 8.55
C ASN A 45 3.21 2.24 8.12
N LEU A 46 3.67 2.12 6.87
CA LEU A 46 4.41 0.94 6.40
C LEU A 46 5.78 0.82 7.05
N VAL A 47 6.46 1.94 7.29
CA VAL A 47 7.74 1.97 8.02
C VAL A 47 7.54 1.54 9.47
N THR A 48 6.55 2.09 10.17
CA THR A 48 6.23 1.73 11.57
C THR A 48 5.89 0.24 11.71
N ARG A 49 5.26 -0.36 10.70
CA ARG A 49 4.94 -1.80 10.67
C ARG A 49 6.11 -2.70 10.30
N GLY A 50 7.29 -2.15 10.00
CA GLY A 50 8.45 -2.92 9.56
C GLY A 50 8.29 -3.54 8.17
N LEU A 51 7.39 -3.00 7.33
CA LEU A 51 7.17 -3.47 5.95
C LEU A 51 7.96 -2.64 4.93
N VAL A 52 8.44 -1.47 5.33
CA VAL A 52 9.30 -0.60 4.52
C VAL A 52 10.47 -0.15 5.39
N GLU A 53 11.69 -0.22 4.86
CA GLU A 53 12.85 0.42 5.46
C GLU A 53 13.01 1.82 4.88
N LYS A 54 13.26 2.82 5.75
CA LYS A 54 13.59 4.18 5.32
C LYS A 54 15.08 4.46 5.60
N LYS A 55 15.84 4.80 4.56
CA LYS A 55 17.23 5.27 4.66
C LYS A 55 17.35 6.65 4.03
N GLY A 56 17.46 7.68 4.86
CA GLY A 56 17.48 9.06 4.40
C GLY A 56 16.19 9.45 3.67
N LYS A 57 16.30 9.71 2.36
CA LYS A 57 15.18 10.05 1.46
C LYS A 57 14.64 8.86 0.66
N SER A 58 15.22 7.68 0.85
CA SER A 58 14.89 6.49 0.07
C SER A 58 14.16 5.45 0.91
N TYR A 59 13.30 4.67 0.24
CA TYR A 59 12.43 3.68 0.83
C TYR A 59 12.59 2.33 0.11
N THR A 60 12.70 1.26 0.88
CA THR A 60 12.88 -0.11 0.37
C THR A 60 11.77 -1.00 0.90
N GLY A 61 11.11 -1.76 0.02
CA GLY A 61 10.11 -2.73 0.42
C GLY A 61 10.74 -3.96 1.08
N LEU A 62 10.25 -4.31 2.27
CA LEU A 62 10.67 -5.48 3.04
C LEU A 62 9.77 -6.69 2.80
N GLU A 63 10.10 -7.82 3.43
CA GLU A 63 9.30 -9.03 3.33
C GLU A 63 7.87 -8.79 3.86
N GLY A 64 6.88 -9.34 3.15
CA GLY A 64 5.48 -9.19 3.51
C GLY A 64 4.86 -7.84 3.11
N ILE A 65 5.57 -6.95 2.42
CA ILE A 65 4.99 -5.68 1.95
C ILE A 65 3.72 -5.86 1.10
N GLU A 66 3.63 -6.99 0.39
CA GLU A 66 2.46 -7.35 -0.43
C GLU A 66 1.18 -7.51 0.40
N GLN A 67 1.33 -7.85 1.69
CA GLN A 67 0.21 -7.96 2.63
C GLN A 67 -0.44 -6.61 2.92
N ALA A 68 0.26 -5.50 2.67
CA ALA A 68 -0.29 -4.16 2.85
C ALA A 68 -1.14 -3.70 1.66
N SER A 69 -1.17 -4.45 0.55
CA SER A 69 -2.03 -4.15 -0.59
C SER A 69 -3.51 -4.32 -0.22
N SER A 70 -4.34 -3.36 -0.66
CA SER A 70 -5.80 -3.45 -0.50
C SER A 70 -6.37 -4.74 -1.08
N ALA A 71 -5.76 -5.26 -2.16
CA ALA A 71 -6.16 -6.53 -2.77
C ALA A 71 -5.89 -7.72 -1.84
N TYR A 72 -4.73 -7.73 -1.16
CA TYR A 72 -4.41 -8.77 -0.19
C TYR A 72 -5.37 -8.72 1.00
N VAL A 73 -5.60 -7.52 1.56
CA VAL A 73 -6.51 -7.32 2.70
C VAL A 73 -7.94 -7.77 2.34
N ALA A 74 -8.45 -7.36 1.18
CA ALA A 74 -9.78 -7.76 0.71
C ALA A 74 -9.88 -9.28 0.52
N ALA A 75 -8.84 -9.92 -0.06
CA ALA A 75 -8.80 -11.37 -0.22
C ALA A 75 -8.79 -12.11 1.13
N GLN A 76 -8.08 -11.60 2.14
CA GLN A 76 -8.08 -12.18 3.48
C GLN A 76 -9.45 -12.00 4.17
N GLN A 77 -10.05 -10.82 4.06
CA GLN A 77 -11.38 -10.56 4.62
C GLN A 77 -12.45 -11.47 4.01
N ALA A 78 -12.45 -11.64 2.69
CA ALA A 78 -13.37 -12.54 2.00
C ALA A 78 -13.19 -14.00 2.46
N LYS A 79 -11.94 -14.48 2.60
CA LYS A 79 -11.63 -15.81 3.14
C LYS A 79 -12.12 -15.97 4.58
N GLN A 80 -11.97 -14.94 5.41
CA GLN A 80 -12.43 -14.95 6.80
C GLN A 80 -13.97 -15.03 6.88
N GLN A 81 -14.66 -14.24 6.06
CA GLN A 81 -16.12 -14.22 5.99
C GLN A 81 -16.68 -15.57 5.54
N ALA A 82 -16.10 -16.18 4.50
CA ALA A 82 -16.50 -17.51 4.04
C ALA A 82 -16.34 -18.59 5.13
N LYS A 83 -15.23 -18.55 5.89
CA LYS A 83 -15.01 -19.46 7.03
C LYS A 83 -16.01 -19.25 8.18
N GLN A 84 -16.40 -18.00 8.44
CA GLN A 84 -17.38 -17.68 9.48
C GLN A 84 -18.78 -18.14 9.07
N GLN A 85 -19.16 -17.96 7.80
CA GLN A 85 -20.45 -18.43 7.28
C GLN A 85 -20.54 -19.97 7.31
N ALA A 86 -19.46 -20.67 6.92
CA ALA A 86 -19.43 -22.14 6.97
C ALA A 86 -19.54 -22.69 8.41
N LYS A 87 -19.02 -21.96 9.41
CA LYS A 87 -19.17 -22.33 10.83
C LYS A 87 -20.53 -22.01 11.44
N GLN A 88 -21.30 -21.09 10.84
CA GLN A 88 -22.67 -20.76 11.29
C GLN A 88 -23.72 -21.70 10.70
N GLN A 89 -23.35 -22.47 9.67
CA GLN A 89 -24.23 -23.39 8.96
C GLN A 89 -23.96 -24.87 9.33
N ALA A 90 -23.01 -25.12 10.24
CA ALA A 90 -22.68 -26.43 10.80
C ALA A 90 -23.09 -26.46 12.28
#